data_AF-A0A422NMZ5-F1
#
_entry.id   AF-A0A422NMZ5-F1
#
_cell.length_a   1.000
_cell.length_b   1.000
_cell.length_c   1.000
_cell.angle_alpha   90.00
_cell.angle_beta   90.00
_cell.angle_gamma   90.00
#
_symmetry.space_group_name_H-M   'P 1'
#
loop_
_entity.id
_entity.type
_entity.pdbx_description
1 polymer ?
#
loop_
_entity_poly.entity_id
_entity_poly.type
_entity_poly.pdbx_seq_one_letter_code
_entity_poly.pdbx_strand_id
1 'polypeptide(L)'
;MRFFAAFAAGLLGAMLRRSVGDPCPAECYRSIENALQFRNKKKDGAVFSQRYEPYQLGEVIPITHDTALFRFLLHADEEFNLKPCSTLQACYKYGVQPTEQCHRFYTPVTANHTKGYFDIIVKRKQGGLMTTHLFGMHVGDKLLFRSVNFKVQYRPNRWSHVGMIAGGTGFTPMLQIIRHGLMEKWKDGVVDHTKLSFLFCNRTEKHILLKGLFDDLSVRYPERFKVHYTVDQPVDPENWKHFVGYVTKEMVQQTMPAVEEENKIIMICGPDQLLNHVAGTPMETMNAMSSGVNIQPLAPDLNNLVALGGILGELGYKDSDIYRF
;
A
#
# COMPACT_ATOMS: atom_id res chain seq x y z
N MET A 1 -59.73 20.30 -41.24
CA MET A 1 -58.86 19.19 -41.70
C MET A 1 -57.94 19.70 -42.81
N ARG A 2 -56.73 19.13 -42.96
CA ARG A 2 -55.78 19.21 -44.10
C ARG A 2 -55.81 20.42 -45.05
N PHE A 3 -54.66 21.08 -45.19
CA PHE A 3 -54.11 21.54 -46.48
C PHE A 3 -52.62 21.15 -46.58
N PHE A 4 -51.99 21.33 -47.75
CA PHE A 4 -50.77 20.59 -48.16
C PHE A 4 -49.83 21.48 -49.02
N ALA A 5 -48.51 21.24 -48.96
CA ALA A 5 -47.45 21.79 -49.84
C ALA A 5 -47.24 23.34 -49.82
N ALA A 6 -46.05 23.92 -50.09
CA ALA A 6 -44.64 23.48 -50.20
C ALA A 6 -43.73 24.75 -50.02
N PHE A 7 -42.47 24.94 -50.45
CA PHE A 7 -41.47 24.21 -51.27
C PHE A 7 -40.05 24.82 -51.00
N ALA A 8 -38.95 24.09 -51.25
CA ALA A 8 -37.53 24.57 -51.31
C ALA A 8 -36.88 25.15 -50.03
N ALA A 9 -35.54 25.14 -49.86
CA ALA A 9 -34.45 24.34 -50.47
C ALA A 9 -33.17 24.44 -49.59
N GLY A 10 -32.20 23.54 -49.78
CA GLY A 10 -30.85 23.67 -49.20
C GLY A 10 -30.18 22.36 -48.81
N LEU A 11 -29.51 21.69 -49.75
CA LEU A 11 -28.78 20.45 -49.49
C LEU A 11 -27.34 20.52 -50.03
N LEU A 12 -26.43 21.00 -49.18
CA LEU A 12 -24.97 20.77 -49.25
C LEU A 12 -24.49 20.43 -47.84
N GLY A 13 -23.48 19.59 -47.63
CA GLY A 13 -22.64 18.94 -48.64
C GLY A 13 -21.20 18.79 -48.16
N ALA A 14 -20.99 18.12 -47.03
CA ALA A 14 -19.67 18.03 -46.38
C ALA A 14 -19.39 16.61 -45.85
N MET A 15 -19.02 15.68 -46.75
CA MET A 15 -18.25 14.52 -46.33
C MET A 15 -16.85 14.97 -45.92
N LEU A 16 -16.63 15.17 -44.61
CA LEU A 16 -15.29 15.35 -44.06
C LEU A 16 -14.79 14.03 -43.46
N ARG A 17 -13.55 13.68 -43.84
CA ARG A 17 -12.90 12.42 -43.52
C ARG A 17 -12.81 12.23 -42.01
N ARG A 18 -13.19 11.05 -41.50
CA ARG A 18 -12.63 10.57 -40.22
C ARG A 18 -11.13 10.40 -40.42
N SER A 19 -10.32 11.18 -39.71
CA SER A 19 -8.93 10.83 -39.46
C SER A 19 -8.90 9.57 -38.60
N VAL A 20 -8.08 8.59 -39.00
CA VAL A 20 -7.73 7.46 -38.14
C VAL A 20 -6.50 7.89 -37.35
N GLY A 21 -6.65 8.11 -36.05
CA GLY A 21 -5.54 8.53 -35.19
C GLY A 21 -5.93 9.50 -34.09
N ASP A 22 -6.80 9.07 -33.17
CA ASP A 22 -6.79 9.58 -31.79
C ASP A 22 -7.47 8.55 -30.86
N PRO A 23 -6.82 8.08 -29.78
CA PRO A 23 -7.44 7.15 -28.84
C PRO A 23 -8.39 7.90 -27.91
N CYS A 24 -9.67 7.95 -28.27
CA CYS A 24 -10.73 8.51 -27.43
C CYS A 24 -10.71 7.85 -26.03
N PRO A 25 -10.45 8.59 -24.93
CA PRO A 25 -10.46 8.00 -23.60
C PRO A 25 -11.83 7.42 -23.27
N ALA A 26 -11.86 6.19 -22.74
CA ALA A 26 -13.10 5.55 -22.31
C ALA A 26 -13.90 6.46 -21.36
N GLU A 27 -15.23 6.45 -21.45
CA GLU A 27 -16.06 7.54 -20.88
C GLU A 27 -15.93 7.71 -19.36
N CYS A 28 -15.48 6.69 -18.63
CA CYS A 28 -15.10 6.77 -17.23
C CYS A 28 -14.07 7.89 -16.95
N TYR A 29 -13.13 8.13 -17.87
CA TYR A 29 -12.04 9.10 -17.74
C TYR A 29 -12.46 10.56 -17.95
N ARG A 30 -13.53 10.87 -18.70
CA ARG A 30 -14.03 12.27 -18.85
C ARG A 30 -14.36 12.92 -17.50
N SER A 31 -14.86 12.10 -16.57
CA SER A 31 -15.21 12.53 -15.20
C SER A 31 -13.98 12.78 -14.29
N ILE A 32 -12.77 12.53 -14.79
CA ILE A 32 -11.47 12.76 -14.15
C ILE A 32 -10.81 14.00 -14.76
N GLU A 33 -10.94 14.19 -16.07
CA GLU A 33 -10.40 15.35 -16.79
C GLU A 33 -11.01 16.68 -16.32
N ASN A 34 -12.32 16.72 -16.06
CA ASN A 34 -12.97 17.90 -15.47
C ASN A 34 -12.45 18.26 -14.06
N ALA A 35 -11.86 17.31 -13.32
CA ALA A 35 -11.24 17.59 -12.02
C ALA A 35 -9.83 18.21 -12.15
N LEU A 36 -9.12 17.98 -13.27
CA LEU A 36 -7.78 18.53 -13.51
C LEU A 36 -7.77 20.06 -13.64
N GLN A 37 -8.88 20.66 -14.08
CA GLN A 37 -8.99 22.11 -14.26
C GLN A 37 -9.01 22.88 -12.92
N PHE A 38 -9.38 22.23 -11.81
CA PHE A 38 -9.44 22.84 -10.47
C PHE A 38 -8.22 22.51 -9.61
N ARG A 39 -7.02 22.73 -10.17
CA ARG A 39 -5.74 22.72 -9.43
C ARG A 39 -5.67 23.88 -8.43
N ASN A 40 -6.17 23.67 -7.21
CA ASN A 40 -5.61 24.37 -6.06
C ASN A 40 -4.11 24.06 -5.96
N LYS A 41 -3.27 25.03 -5.59
CA LYS A 41 -1.84 24.78 -5.39
C LYS A 41 -1.63 23.62 -4.40
N LYS A 42 -0.78 22.65 -4.79
CA LYS A 42 -0.17 21.72 -3.83
C LYS A 42 0.56 22.54 -2.76
N LYS A 43 0.66 22.03 -1.52
CA LYS A 43 1.59 22.63 -0.54
C LYS A 43 3.01 22.43 -1.05
N ASP A 44 3.87 23.42 -0.88
CA ASP A 44 5.25 23.35 -1.37
C ASP A 44 5.96 22.10 -0.80
N GLY A 45 6.55 21.29 -1.70
CA GLY A 45 7.17 20.00 -1.38
C GLY A 45 6.22 18.81 -1.14
N ALA A 46 4.90 18.96 -1.32
CA ALA A 46 3.93 17.86 -1.15
C ALA A 46 3.48 17.26 -2.50
N VAL A 47 3.99 16.07 -2.84
CA VAL A 47 3.67 15.36 -4.10
C VAL A 47 2.19 15.00 -4.23
N PHE A 48 1.57 14.53 -3.14
CA PHE A 48 0.23 13.94 -3.15
C PHE A 48 -0.78 14.80 -2.39
N SER A 49 -1.86 15.19 -3.07
CA SER A 49 -3.00 15.86 -2.46
C SER A 49 -3.84 14.92 -1.56
N GLN A 50 -4.60 15.50 -0.63
CA GLN A 50 -5.66 14.81 0.11
C GLN A 50 -6.95 14.65 -0.72
N ARG A 51 -7.02 15.31 -1.88
CA ARG A 51 -8.02 15.06 -2.93
C ARG A 51 -7.50 13.99 -3.88
N TYR A 52 -8.40 13.25 -4.50
CA TYR A 52 -8.06 12.28 -5.54
C TYR A 52 -7.54 12.99 -6.80
N GLU A 53 -6.31 12.65 -7.19
CA GLU A 53 -5.64 13.12 -8.40
C GLU A 53 -5.29 11.90 -9.28
N PRO A 54 -5.39 11.99 -10.62
CA PRO A 54 -5.04 10.89 -11.51
C PRO A 54 -3.52 10.80 -11.71
N TYR A 55 -2.99 9.59 -11.58
CA TYR A 55 -1.62 9.26 -11.92
C TYR A 55 -1.61 8.18 -13.02
N GLN A 56 -0.73 8.33 -14.01
CA GLN A 56 -0.68 7.47 -15.18
C GLN A 56 0.21 6.26 -14.91
N LEU A 57 -0.27 5.06 -15.26
CA LEU A 57 0.51 3.83 -15.23
C LEU A 57 1.58 3.88 -16.34
N GLY A 58 2.85 3.95 -15.95
CA GLY A 58 3.99 4.00 -16.86
C GLY A 58 4.61 2.63 -17.15
N GLU A 59 4.54 1.70 -16.18
CA GLU A 59 5.16 0.38 -16.30
C GLU A 59 4.44 -0.64 -15.39
N VAL A 60 4.40 -1.90 -15.81
CA VAL A 60 3.98 -3.04 -14.99
C VAL A 60 5.08 -4.09 -15.04
N ILE A 61 5.66 -4.44 -13.89
CA ILE A 61 6.73 -5.43 -13.78
C ILE A 61 6.19 -6.66 -13.03
N PRO A 62 5.97 -7.80 -13.71
CA PRO A 62 5.59 -9.05 -13.05
C PRO A 62 6.69 -9.52 -12.08
N ILE A 63 6.32 -9.94 -10.87
CA ILE A 63 7.25 -10.49 -9.87
C ILE A 63 6.96 -11.99 -9.65
N THR A 64 5.69 -12.35 -9.59
CA THR A 64 5.21 -13.75 -9.54
C THR A 64 4.00 -13.89 -10.47
N HIS A 65 3.46 -15.11 -10.58
CA HIS A 65 2.19 -15.38 -11.29
C HIS A 65 0.97 -14.58 -10.73
N ASP A 66 1.05 -14.11 -9.48
CA ASP A 66 -0.04 -13.44 -8.77
C ASP A 66 0.31 -12.04 -8.24
N THR A 67 1.55 -11.58 -8.40
CA THR A 67 2.06 -10.34 -7.80
C THR A 67 2.89 -9.55 -8.81
N ALA A 68 2.61 -8.25 -8.93
CA ALA A 68 3.32 -7.34 -9.82
C ALA A 68 3.59 -5.98 -9.15
N LEU A 69 4.61 -5.28 -9.64
CA LEU A 69 4.86 -3.87 -9.37
C LEU A 69 4.15 -3.02 -10.44
N PHE A 70 3.42 -2.01 -10.00
CA PHE A 70 2.76 -1.01 -10.85
C PHE A 70 3.42 0.35 -10.61
N ARG A 71 4.03 0.90 -11.65
CA ARG A 71 4.76 2.18 -11.63
C ARG A 71 3.87 3.30 -12.13
N PHE A 72 3.57 4.25 -11.26
CA PHE A 72 2.77 5.42 -11.57
C PHE A 72 3.65 6.65 -11.72
N LEU A 73 3.45 7.40 -12.80
CA LEU A 73 4.28 8.55 -13.17
C LEU A 73 3.91 9.81 -12.37
N LEU A 74 4.93 10.54 -11.94
CA LEU A 74 4.88 11.91 -11.42
C LEU A 74 5.35 12.88 -12.54
N HIS A 75 5.35 14.19 -12.30
CA HIS A 75 6.10 15.10 -13.18
C HIS A 75 7.61 14.85 -13.03
N ALA A 76 8.40 15.08 -14.07
CA ALA A 76 9.81 14.67 -14.11
C ALA A 76 10.71 15.39 -13.09
N ASP A 77 10.27 16.55 -12.61
CA ASP A 77 10.85 17.37 -11.55
C ASP A 77 10.30 17.04 -10.14
N GLU A 78 9.19 16.30 -10.03
CA GLU A 78 8.63 15.87 -8.75
C GLU A 78 9.40 14.68 -8.15
N GLU A 79 9.89 14.86 -6.92
CA GLU A 79 10.51 13.82 -6.10
C GLU A 79 9.49 13.15 -5.18
N PHE A 80 9.23 11.84 -5.38
CA PHE A 80 8.40 11.04 -4.48
C PHE A 80 8.85 11.22 -3.04
N ASN A 81 7.93 11.67 -2.19
CA ASN A 81 8.18 11.91 -0.78
C ASN A 81 6.91 11.57 0.01
N LEU A 82 6.99 10.54 0.86
CA LEU A 82 5.89 10.10 1.71
C LEU A 82 6.38 9.82 3.13
N LYS A 83 5.84 10.57 4.10
CA LYS A 83 6.20 10.44 5.52
C LYS A 83 5.91 9.03 6.05
N PRO A 84 6.74 8.50 6.97
CA PRO A 84 6.63 7.13 7.44
C PRO A 84 5.28 6.87 8.13
N CYS A 85 4.77 5.65 7.97
CA CYS A 85 3.44 5.20 8.39
C CYS A 85 2.25 5.97 7.76
N SER A 86 2.48 6.60 6.61
CA SER A 86 1.43 7.16 5.74
C SER A 86 1.26 6.30 4.49
N THR A 87 0.08 6.35 3.86
CA THR A 87 -0.28 5.46 2.75
C THR A 87 -1.05 6.23 1.68
N LEU A 88 -1.09 5.72 0.45
CA LEU A 88 -1.93 6.27 -0.60
C LEU A 88 -3.26 5.51 -0.63
N GLN A 89 -4.38 6.23 -0.66
CA GLN A 89 -5.66 5.61 -1.00
C GLN A 89 -5.85 5.70 -2.51
N ALA A 90 -5.95 4.56 -3.17
CA ALA A 90 -6.35 4.41 -4.56
C ALA A 90 -7.88 4.35 -4.69
N CYS A 91 -8.40 4.88 -5.79
CA CYS A 91 -9.79 4.78 -6.23
C CYS A 91 -9.84 4.55 -7.74
N TYR A 92 -10.72 3.66 -8.19
CA TYR A 92 -11.24 3.70 -9.56
C TYR A 92 -12.75 3.86 -9.51
N LYS A 93 -13.29 4.58 -10.50
CA LYS A 93 -14.74 4.77 -10.63
C LYS A 93 -15.36 3.56 -11.31
N TYR A 94 -16.26 2.90 -10.60
CA TYR A 94 -17.40 2.23 -11.20
C TYR A 94 -18.64 3.03 -10.75
N GLY A 95 -19.64 3.15 -11.62
CA GLY A 95 -20.87 3.88 -11.31
C GLY A 95 -20.73 5.41 -11.13
N VAL A 96 -21.76 6.00 -10.52
CA VAL A 96 -21.96 7.45 -10.33
C VAL A 96 -22.03 7.81 -8.84
N GLN A 97 -22.46 6.89 -7.99
CA GLN A 97 -22.63 7.07 -6.56
C GLN A 97 -21.30 6.84 -5.80
N PRO A 98 -21.07 7.51 -4.64
CA PRO A 98 -19.89 7.23 -3.80
C PRO A 98 -19.79 5.77 -3.34
N THR A 99 -20.93 5.10 -3.17
CA THR A 99 -21.08 3.68 -2.80
C THR A 99 -20.56 2.70 -3.84
N GLU A 100 -20.45 3.12 -5.11
CA GLU A 100 -20.01 2.27 -6.23
C GLU A 100 -18.49 2.37 -6.47
N GLN A 101 -17.81 3.31 -5.82
CA GLN A 101 -16.35 3.52 -5.92
C GLN A 101 -15.59 2.50 -5.07
N CYS A 102 -14.63 1.81 -5.68
CA CYS A 102 -13.77 0.88 -4.95
C CYS A 102 -12.52 1.61 -4.43
N HIS A 103 -12.37 1.64 -3.10
CA HIS A 103 -11.24 2.29 -2.42
C HIS A 103 -10.29 1.26 -1.80
N ARG A 104 -8.98 1.46 -1.92
CA ARG A 104 -7.95 0.65 -1.22
C ARG A 104 -6.74 1.47 -0.82
N PHE A 105 -6.14 1.14 0.31
CA PHE A 105 -4.81 1.62 0.68
C PHE A 105 -3.69 0.82 0.00
N TYR A 106 -2.67 1.52 -0.49
CA TYR A 106 -1.41 0.97 -0.96
C TYR A 106 -0.27 1.85 -0.44
N THR A 107 0.68 1.24 0.26
CA THR A 107 1.91 1.91 0.68
C THR A 107 2.98 1.71 -0.40
N PRO A 108 3.50 2.78 -1.03
CA PRO A 108 4.50 2.65 -2.09
C PRO A 108 5.82 2.04 -1.60
N VAL A 109 6.51 1.33 -2.49
CA VAL A 109 7.83 0.72 -2.25
C VAL A 109 9.00 1.55 -2.80
N THR A 110 8.72 2.73 -3.36
CA THR A 110 9.71 3.73 -3.77
C THR A 110 10.41 4.36 -2.57
N ALA A 111 11.68 4.75 -2.72
CA ALA A 111 12.41 5.50 -1.70
C ALA A 111 12.09 7.00 -1.82
N ASN A 112 12.11 7.75 -0.71
CA ASN A 112 12.00 9.21 -0.79
C ASN A 112 13.09 9.79 -1.72
N HIS A 113 12.83 10.97 -2.28
CA HIS A 113 13.72 11.69 -3.20
C HIS A 113 13.88 11.01 -4.59
N THR A 114 13.11 9.96 -4.88
CA THR A 114 13.07 9.33 -6.23
C THR A 114 12.28 10.20 -7.21
N LYS A 115 12.85 10.54 -8.36
CA LYS A 115 12.22 11.45 -9.35
C LYS A 115 11.26 10.75 -10.30
N GLY A 116 10.16 11.43 -10.63
CA GLY A 116 9.32 11.11 -11.79
C GLY A 116 8.38 9.91 -11.65
N TYR A 117 8.43 9.13 -10.57
CA TYR A 117 7.51 8.00 -10.37
C TYR A 117 7.32 7.57 -8.91
N PHE A 118 6.29 6.75 -8.68
CA PHE A 118 6.15 5.91 -7.49
C PHE A 118 5.62 4.52 -7.84
N ASP A 119 6.05 3.51 -7.08
CA ASP A 119 5.79 2.09 -7.32
C ASP A 119 4.92 1.52 -6.19
N ILE A 120 3.86 0.80 -6.55
CA ILE A 120 3.11 -0.04 -5.61
C ILE A 120 3.27 -1.51 -6.00
N ILE A 121 3.48 -2.40 -5.02
CA ILE A 121 3.50 -3.85 -5.24
C ILE A 121 2.15 -4.43 -4.80
N VAL A 122 1.48 -5.12 -5.73
CA VAL A 122 0.10 -5.57 -5.57
C VAL A 122 -0.02 -7.05 -5.91
N LYS A 123 -0.56 -7.80 -4.96
CA LYS A 123 -0.96 -9.21 -5.13
C LYS A 123 -2.43 -9.29 -5.54
N ARG A 124 -2.74 -10.11 -6.54
CA ARG A 124 -4.10 -10.37 -7.03
C ARG A 124 -4.89 -11.15 -5.98
N LYS A 125 -5.99 -10.59 -5.45
CA LYS A 125 -6.94 -11.29 -4.56
C LYS A 125 -8.10 -11.81 -5.44
N GLN A 126 -8.45 -13.09 -5.31
CA GLN A 126 -9.62 -13.65 -6.00
C GLN A 126 -10.88 -12.89 -5.55
N GLY A 127 -11.71 -12.43 -6.51
CA GLY A 127 -12.85 -11.54 -6.25
C GLY A 127 -12.49 -10.11 -5.81
N GLY A 128 -11.20 -9.76 -5.68
CA GLY A 128 -10.76 -8.46 -5.19
C GLY A 128 -10.83 -7.37 -6.24
N LEU A 129 -11.96 -6.64 -6.28
CA LEU A 129 -12.29 -5.55 -7.22
C LEU A 129 -11.09 -4.70 -7.71
N MET A 130 -10.44 -3.95 -6.81
CA MET A 130 -9.26 -3.12 -7.12
C MET A 130 -8.09 -3.92 -7.72
N THR A 131 -7.84 -5.14 -7.25
CA THR A 131 -6.76 -5.97 -7.78
C THR A 131 -7.09 -6.56 -9.15
N THR A 132 -8.36 -6.84 -9.42
CA THR A 132 -8.83 -7.20 -10.77
C THR A 132 -8.70 -6.02 -11.73
N HIS A 133 -9.05 -4.81 -11.30
CA HIS A 133 -8.90 -3.59 -12.09
C HIS A 133 -7.43 -3.30 -12.43
N LEU A 134 -6.54 -3.22 -11.43
CA LEU A 134 -5.10 -2.97 -11.63
C LEU A 134 -4.47 -3.96 -12.60
N PHE A 135 -4.70 -5.27 -12.42
CA PHE A 135 -4.17 -6.31 -13.32
C PHE A 135 -4.89 -6.39 -14.68
N GLY A 136 -5.82 -5.47 -14.98
CA GLY A 136 -6.42 -5.26 -16.30
C GLY A 136 -6.11 -3.88 -16.91
N MET A 137 -5.31 -3.04 -16.23
CA MET A 137 -4.83 -1.76 -16.77
C MET A 137 -3.67 -1.98 -17.75
N HIS A 138 -3.58 -1.09 -18.74
CA HIS A 138 -2.49 -1.01 -19.71
C HIS A 138 -1.61 0.21 -19.40
N VAL A 139 -0.37 0.21 -19.89
CA VAL A 139 0.49 1.40 -19.83
C VAL A 139 -0.20 2.56 -20.57
N GLY A 140 -0.35 3.69 -19.89
CA GLY A 140 -1.16 4.83 -20.33
C GLY A 140 -2.49 5.02 -19.58
N ASP A 141 -3.05 3.96 -18.99
CA ASP A 141 -4.26 4.07 -18.15
C ASP A 141 -3.98 4.89 -16.87
N LYS A 142 -5.03 5.46 -16.27
CA LYS A 142 -4.92 6.36 -15.11
C LYS A 142 -5.70 5.83 -13.92
N LEU A 143 -5.07 5.82 -12.74
CA LEU A 143 -5.72 5.47 -11.47
C LEU A 143 -5.73 6.71 -10.55
N LEU A 144 -6.79 6.89 -9.77
CA LEU A 144 -6.88 8.02 -8.84
C LEU A 144 -6.19 7.67 -7.53
N PHE A 145 -5.29 8.53 -7.04
CA PHE A 145 -4.66 8.41 -5.73
C PHE A 145 -4.86 9.68 -4.90
N ARG A 146 -4.87 9.52 -3.57
CA ARG A 146 -4.70 10.61 -2.60
C ARG A 146 -3.80 10.17 -1.45
N SER A 147 -3.11 11.11 -0.81
CA SER A 147 -2.44 10.84 0.46
C SER A 147 -3.47 10.72 1.59
N VAL A 148 -3.28 9.71 2.45
CA VAL A 148 -3.96 9.62 3.75
C VAL A 148 -2.89 9.63 4.83
N ASN A 149 -2.94 10.67 5.65
CA ASN A 149 -1.88 11.06 6.57
C ASN A 149 -2.02 10.34 7.93
N PHE A 150 -0.92 9.75 8.39
CA PHE A 150 -0.67 9.36 9.78
C PHE A 150 -1.79 8.57 10.50
N LYS A 151 -1.84 7.23 10.35
CA LYS A 151 -2.46 6.42 11.42
C LYS A 151 -1.52 6.20 12.61
N VAL A 152 -0.20 6.31 12.42
CA VAL A 152 0.79 6.63 13.47
C VAL A 152 1.88 7.55 12.90
N GLN A 153 2.65 8.20 13.77
CA GLN A 153 3.75 9.10 13.38
C GLN A 153 5.10 8.55 13.88
N TYR A 154 5.89 7.97 12.97
CA TYR A 154 7.29 7.65 13.24
C TYR A 154 8.13 8.94 13.23
N ARG A 155 9.09 9.04 14.16
CA ARG A 155 10.14 10.07 14.24
C ARG A 155 11.38 9.42 14.87
N PRO A 156 12.60 9.96 14.68
CA PRO A 156 13.82 9.40 15.26
C PRO A 156 13.71 9.19 16.76
N ASN A 157 14.21 8.05 17.23
CA ASN A 157 14.25 7.70 18.64
C ASN A 157 12.88 7.77 19.34
N ARG A 158 11.75 7.70 18.60
CA ARG A 158 10.41 7.63 19.20
C ARG A 158 10.28 6.40 20.07
N TRP A 159 10.80 5.29 19.59
CA TRP A 159 10.83 4.00 20.25
C TRP A 159 12.27 3.52 20.39
N SER A 160 12.56 2.79 21.46
CA SER A 160 13.83 2.05 21.62
C SER A 160 13.94 0.97 20.55
N HIS A 161 12.84 0.25 20.32
CA HIS A 161 12.77 -0.96 19.54
C HIS A 161 11.41 -1.10 18.85
N VAL A 162 11.39 -1.27 17.53
CA VAL A 162 10.20 -1.54 16.72
C VAL A 162 10.24 -3.00 16.25
N GLY A 163 9.31 -3.80 16.75
CA GLY A 163 8.99 -5.11 16.20
C GLY A 163 8.06 -4.97 14.99
N MET A 164 8.24 -5.81 13.98
CA MET A 164 7.45 -5.83 12.76
C MET A 164 7.08 -7.27 12.42
N ILE A 165 5.79 -7.58 12.28
CA ILE A 165 5.30 -8.89 11.84
C ILE A 165 4.50 -8.67 10.56
N ALA A 166 4.95 -9.21 9.43
CA ALA A 166 4.27 -9.02 8.15
C ALA A 166 3.98 -10.30 7.38
N GLY A 167 2.91 -10.29 6.60
CA GLY A 167 2.52 -11.37 5.69
C GLY A 167 2.40 -10.90 4.24
N GLY A 168 3.10 -11.56 3.30
CA GLY A 168 3.03 -11.22 1.87
C GLY A 168 3.29 -9.73 1.60
N THR A 169 2.42 -9.04 0.86
CA THR A 169 2.56 -7.59 0.57
C THR A 169 2.44 -6.67 1.80
N GLY A 170 2.16 -7.21 2.99
CA GLY A 170 2.22 -6.47 4.26
C GLY A 170 3.61 -5.97 4.65
N PHE A 171 4.69 -6.38 3.96
CA PHE A 171 6.02 -5.79 4.17
C PHE A 171 6.08 -4.30 3.77
N THR A 172 5.16 -3.82 2.92
CA THR A 172 5.25 -2.48 2.31
C THR A 172 5.33 -1.32 3.31
N PRO A 173 4.50 -1.22 4.38
CA PRO A 173 4.73 -0.27 5.46
C PRO A 173 6.02 -0.51 6.24
N MET A 174 6.41 -1.77 6.45
CA MET A 174 7.63 -2.13 7.19
C MET A 174 8.88 -1.63 6.46
N LEU A 175 8.94 -1.78 5.14
CA LEU A 175 10.02 -1.23 4.30
C LEU A 175 10.09 0.31 4.39
N GLN A 176 8.95 0.99 4.51
CA GLN A 176 8.93 2.45 4.71
C GLN A 176 9.59 2.82 6.05
N ILE A 177 9.25 2.11 7.14
CA ILE A 177 9.85 2.29 8.47
C ILE A 177 11.35 1.98 8.45
N ILE A 178 11.74 0.83 7.86
CA ILE A 178 13.12 0.36 7.79
C ILE A 178 14.03 1.38 7.07
N ARG A 179 13.58 1.96 5.95
CA ARG A 179 14.34 3.03 5.28
C ARG A 179 14.45 4.29 6.15
N HIS A 180 13.37 4.72 6.78
CA HIS A 180 13.37 5.91 7.64
C HIS A 180 14.23 5.74 8.91
N GLY A 181 14.29 4.54 9.48
CA GLY A 181 15.08 4.22 10.67
C GLY A 181 16.54 3.87 10.43
N LEU A 182 16.96 3.53 9.19
CA LEU A 182 18.34 3.11 8.87
C LEU A 182 19.06 4.00 7.85
N MET A 183 18.34 4.64 6.92
CA MET A 183 18.91 5.24 5.71
C MET A 183 18.58 6.73 5.52
N GLU A 184 17.42 7.18 6.00
CA GLU A 184 16.96 8.56 5.80
C GLU A 184 17.78 9.56 6.63
N LYS A 185 18.17 10.68 6.01
CA LYS A 185 18.84 11.80 6.70
C LYS A 185 17.79 12.73 7.30
N TRP A 186 17.59 12.62 8.61
CA TRP A 186 16.67 13.49 9.33
C TRP A 186 17.22 14.92 9.46
N LYS A 187 16.31 15.87 9.72
CA LYS A 187 16.66 17.29 9.88
C LYS A 187 17.58 17.51 11.07
N ASP A 188 18.31 18.62 11.02
CA ASP A 188 19.10 19.16 12.13
C ASP A 188 20.19 18.20 12.66
N GLY A 189 20.59 17.23 11.84
CA GLY A 189 21.62 16.23 12.17
C GLY A 189 21.17 15.11 13.10
N VAL A 190 19.88 14.99 13.39
CA VAL A 190 19.36 13.98 14.33
C VAL A 190 19.64 12.56 13.82
N VAL A 191 20.46 11.81 14.56
CA VAL A 191 20.70 10.39 14.31
C VAL A 191 19.55 9.59 14.93
N ASP A 192 18.96 8.70 14.14
CA ASP A 192 18.04 7.69 14.65
C ASP A 192 18.83 6.49 15.18
N HIS A 193 18.47 5.99 16.36
CA HIS A 193 19.08 4.82 17.02
C HIS A 193 18.09 3.68 17.25
N THR A 194 16.81 3.85 16.88
CA THR A 194 15.77 2.82 17.03
C THR A 194 16.21 1.48 16.43
N LYS A 195 16.13 0.42 17.24
CA LYS A 195 16.30 -0.98 16.81
C LYS A 195 15.07 -1.45 16.04
N LEU A 196 15.28 -2.30 15.05
CA LEU A 196 14.25 -2.81 14.15
C LEU A 196 14.36 -4.33 14.07
N SER A 197 13.29 -5.06 14.41
CA SER A 197 13.25 -6.52 14.30
C SER A 197 12.05 -6.95 13.47
N PHE A 198 12.27 -7.76 12.43
CA PHE A 198 11.28 -8.04 11.39
C PHE A 198 11.08 -9.54 11.20
N LEU A 199 9.88 -10.05 11.49
CA LEU A 199 9.43 -11.40 11.17
C LEU A 199 8.56 -11.37 9.91
N PHE A 200 9.09 -11.88 8.80
CA PHE A 200 8.42 -11.86 7.50
C PHE A 200 7.88 -13.25 7.12
N CYS A 201 6.56 -13.37 7.15
CA CYS A 201 5.79 -14.59 6.95
C CYS A 201 5.34 -14.70 5.49
N ASN A 202 5.65 -15.81 4.82
CA ASN A 202 5.28 -16.07 3.42
C ASN A 202 4.84 -17.52 3.22
N ARG A 203 4.22 -17.86 2.09
CA ARG A 203 3.79 -19.26 1.88
C ARG A 203 4.98 -20.19 1.60
N THR A 204 5.91 -19.71 0.78
CA THR A 204 7.15 -20.41 0.45
C THR A 204 8.28 -19.38 0.31
N GLU A 205 9.52 -19.84 0.24
CA GLU A 205 10.74 -19.04 0.05
C GLU A 205 10.64 -18.19 -1.21
N LYS A 206 10.05 -18.76 -2.27
CA LYS A 206 9.81 -18.12 -3.58
C LYS A 206 8.81 -16.95 -3.53
N HIS A 207 8.10 -16.78 -2.40
CA HIS A 207 7.17 -15.67 -2.18
C HIS A 207 7.77 -14.54 -1.33
N ILE A 208 9.01 -14.64 -0.86
CA ILE A 208 9.66 -13.63 -0.02
C ILE A 208 10.12 -12.45 -0.88
N LEU A 209 9.18 -11.52 -1.10
CA LEU A 209 9.39 -10.30 -1.90
C LEU A 209 10.55 -9.46 -1.32
N LEU A 210 11.49 -9.04 -2.17
CA LEU A 210 12.66 -8.24 -1.82
C LEU A 210 13.62 -8.87 -0.78
N LYS A 211 13.66 -10.21 -0.60
CA LYS A 211 14.52 -10.88 0.40
C LYS A 211 15.96 -10.34 0.43
N GLY A 212 16.62 -10.25 -0.74
CA GLY A 212 18.01 -9.77 -0.85
C GLY A 212 18.25 -8.34 -0.34
N LEU A 213 17.23 -7.47 -0.38
CA LEU A 213 17.32 -6.13 0.22
C LEU A 213 17.28 -6.20 1.75
N PHE A 214 16.45 -7.07 2.33
CA PHE A 214 16.39 -7.24 3.78
C PHE A 214 17.62 -7.98 4.32
N ASP A 215 18.13 -8.98 3.60
CA ASP A 215 19.38 -9.66 3.94
C ASP A 215 20.56 -8.66 3.93
N ASP A 216 20.73 -7.88 2.87
CA ASP A 216 21.75 -6.80 2.76
C ASP A 216 21.62 -5.76 3.89
N LEU A 217 20.41 -5.28 4.16
CA LEU A 217 20.18 -4.34 5.26
C LEU A 217 20.56 -4.93 6.62
N SER A 218 20.33 -6.22 6.86
CA SER A 218 20.67 -6.85 8.14
C SER A 218 22.18 -7.08 8.28
N VAL A 219 22.89 -7.30 7.16
CA VAL A 219 24.37 -7.34 7.13
C VAL A 219 24.98 -5.95 7.30
N ARG A 220 24.38 -4.90 6.71
CA ARG A 220 24.90 -3.51 6.79
C ARG A 220 24.57 -2.80 8.11
N TYR A 221 23.53 -3.21 8.82
CA TYR A 221 23.09 -2.61 10.09
C TYR A 221 22.91 -3.65 11.20
N PRO A 222 23.91 -4.49 11.52
CA PRO A 222 23.73 -5.69 12.35
C PRO A 222 23.23 -5.39 13.77
N GLU A 223 23.61 -4.25 14.36
CA GLU A 223 23.17 -3.82 15.70
C GLU A 223 21.79 -3.15 15.74
N ARG A 224 21.22 -2.86 14.56
CA ARG A 224 20.02 -2.03 14.38
C ARG A 224 18.90 -2.72 13.60
N PHE A 225 19.19 -3.73 12.79
CA PHE A 225 18.19 -4.45 12.00
C PHE A 225 18.43 -5.95 11.96
N LYS A 226 17.47 -6.72 12.49
CA LYS A 226 17.38 -8.17 12.36
C LYS A 226 16.17 -8.54 11.50
N VAL A 227 16.37 -9.41 10.52
CA VAL A 227 15.27 -10.03 9.76
C VAL A 227 15.24 -11.53 9.97
N HIS A 228 14.05 -12.05 10.24
CA HIS A 228 13.71 -13.44 10.39
C HIS A 228 12.58 -13.78 9.41
N TYR A 229 12.55 -15.01 8.93
CA TYR A 229 11.55 -15.47 7.97
C TYR A 229 10.82 -16.69 8.52
N THR A 230 9.54 -16.83 8.17
CA THR A 230 8.82 -18.11 8.34
C THR A 230 8.03 -18.46 7.08
N VAL A 231 7.97 -19.76 6.77
CA VAL A 231 7.18 -20.30 5.65
C VAL A 231 6.36 -21.52 6.07
N ASP A 232 5.08 -21.58 5.70
CA ASP A 232 4.21 -22.73 6.03
C ASP A 232 4.36 -23.91 5.06
N GLN A 233 4.85 -23.65 3.84
CA GLN A 233 5.10 -24.65 2.80
C GLN A 233 6.50 -24.47 2.20
N PRO A 234 7.58 -24.82 2.93
CA PRO A 234 8.92 -24.82 2.36
C PRO A 234 9.00 -25.75 1.14
N VAL A 235 9.55 -25.24 0.04
CA VAL A 235 9.79 -25.99 -1.21
C VAL A 235 11.14 -26.71 -1.15
N ASP A 236 12.08 -26.23 -0.33
CA ASP A 236 13.35 -26.89 -0.03
C ASP A 236 13.59 -26.92 1.50
N PRO A 237 12.97 -27.88 2.21
CA PRO A 237 13.06 -27.95 3.67
C PRO A 237 14.47 -28.23 4.20
N GLU A 238 15.34 -28.85 3.39
CA GLU A 238 16.71 -29.20 3.78
C GLU A 238 17.64 -27.97 3.77
N ASN A 239 17.44 -27.05 2.83
CA ASN A 239 18.21 -25.80 2.76
C ASN A 239 17.55 -24.61 3.47
N TRP A 240 16.34 -24.75 4.00
CA TRP A 240 15.62 -23.67 4.69
C TRP A 240 16.10 -23.46 6.13
N LYS A 241 16.90 -22.40 6.34
CA LYS A 241 17.59 -22.09 7.61
C LYS A 241 16.84 -21.11 8.53
N HIS A 242 15.52 -21.02 8.39
CA HIS A 242 14.68 -20.13 9.21
C HIS A 242 13.44 -20.88 9.73
N PHE A 243 12.45 -20.17 10.29
CA PHE A 243 11.28 -20.79 10.91
C PHE A 243 10.35 -21.47 9.90
N VAL A 244 9.64 -22.51 10.33
CA VAL A 244 8.67 -23.26 9.52
C VAL A 244 7.31 -23.22 10.21
N GLY A 245 6.25 -23.04 9.41
CA GLY A 245 4.87 -22.93 9.87
C GLY A 245 4.37 -21.49 10.01
N TYR A 246 3.15 -21.37 10.52
CA TYR A 246 2.56 -20.10 10.95
C TYR A 246 3.31 -19.53 12.17
N VAL A 247 3.15 -18.23 12.42
CA VAL A 247 3.73 -17.55 13.61
C VAL A 247 3.30 -18.28 14.89
N THR A 248 4.25 -18.53 15.80
CA THR A 248 3.99 -19.08 17.14
C THR A 248 4.46 -18.13 18.24
N LYS A 249 4.15 -18.46 19.50
CA LYS A 249 4.60 -17.69 20.68
C LYS A 249 6.12 -17.64 20.75
N GLU A 250 6.77 -18.77 20.48
CA GLU A 250 8.22 -18.94 20.54
C GLU A 250 8.90 -18.10 19.45
N MET A 251 8.33 -18.06 18.23
CA MET A 251 8.82 -17.18 17.16
C MET A 251 8.71 -15.70 17.55
N VAL A 252 7.61 -15.28 18.18
CA VAL A 252 7.44 -13.90 18.65
C VAL A 252 8.44 -13.59 19.77
N GLN A 253 8.58 -14.45 20.77
CA GLN A 253 9.53 -14.28 21.88
C GLN A 253 10.99 -14.26 21.41
N GLN A 254 11.34 -14.98 20.34
CA GLN A 254 12.70 -15.00 19.77
C GLN A 254 13.01 -13.83 18.83
N THR A 255 12.00 -13.07 18.36
CA THR A 255 12.20 -12.06 17.30
C THR A 255 11.69 -10.65 17.62
N MET A 256 10.79 -10.49 18.59
CA MET A 256 10.17 -9.19 18.90
C MET A 256 10.75 -8.55 20.16
N PRO A 257 10.67 -7.21 20.31
CA PRO A 257 10.94 -6.51 21.56
C PRO A 257 10.22 -7.14 22.75
N ALA A 258 10.90 -7.38 23.86
CA ALA A 258 10.35 -8.16 24.98
C ALA A 258 9.15 -7.47 25.65
N VAL A 259 8.29 -8.23 26.32
CA VAL A 259 7.04 -7.73 26.94
C VAL A 259 7.34 -6.69 28.04
N GLU A 260 8.46 -6.88 28.71
CA GLU A 260 9.09 -6.00 29.70
C GLU A 260 9.94 -4.87 29.11
N GLU A 261 10.27 -4.89 27.80
CA GLU A 261 11.10 -3.85 27.17
C GLU A 261 10.32 -2.52 27.07
N GLU A 262 10.86 -1.46 27.69
CA GLU A 262 10.25 -0.13 27.68
C GLU A 262 10.40 0.59 26.33
N ASN A 263 9.44 1.47 26.04
CA ASN A 263 9.39 2.30 24.83
C ASN A 263 9.43 1.53 23.50
N LYS A 264 8.84 0.33 23.45
CA LYS A 264 8.69 -0.48 22.23
C LYS A 264 7.42 -0.17 21.43
N ILE A 265 7.31 -0.74 20.23
CA ILE A 265 6.03 -0.99 19.55
C ILE A 265 6.16 -2.20 18.61
N ILE A 266 5.08 -2.97 18.44
CA ILE A 266 4.93 -4.07 17.49
C ILE A 266 3.95 -3.64 16.39
N MET A 267 4.42 -3.63 15.15
CA MET A 267 3.60 -3.24 13.99
C MET A 267 3.26 -4.45 13.12
N ILE A 268 2.00 -4.58 12.72
CA ILE A 268 1.45 -5.79 12.08
C ILE A 268 0.75 -5.42 10.77
N CYS A 269 1.05 -6.14 9.68
CA CYS A 269 0.36 -5.98 8.40
C CYS A 269 0.39 -7.27 7.56
N GLY A 270 -0.74 -7.72 7.02
CA GLY A 270 -0.76 -8.92 6.18
C GLY A 270 -2.17 -9.39 5.84
N PRO A 271 -2.35 -10.67 5.47
CA PRO A 271 -3.67 -11.27 5.29
C PRO A 271 -4.51 -11.21 6.55
N ASP A 272 -5.83 -11.14 6.39
CA ASP A 272 -6.83 -11.07 7.46
C ASP A 272 -6.59 -12.18 8.52
N GLN A 273 -6.18 -13.39 8.10
CA GLN A 273 -5.83 -14.51 9.00
C GLN A 273 -4.62 -14.24 9.91
N LEU A 274 -3.61 -13.50 9.44
CA LEU A 274 -2.41 -13.19 10.23
C LEU A 274 -2.75 -12.24 11.38
N LEU A 275 -3.58 -11.23 11.11
CA LEU A 275 -4.01 -10.27 12.14
C LEU A 275 -4.96 -10.93 13.16
N ASN A 276 -5.80 -11.87 12.73
CA ASN A 276 -6.60 -12.68 13.65
C ASN A 276 -5.72 -13.53 14.59
N HIS A 277 -4.80 -14.32 14.03
CA HIS A 277 -3.95 -15.25 14.77
C HIS A 277 -2.95 -14.55 15.71
N VAL A 278 -2.30 -13.49 15.24
CA VAL A 278 -1.23 -12.81 15.99
C VAL A 278 -1.76 -11.77 16.98
N ALA A 279 -2.87 -11.08 16.65
CA ALA A 279 -3.36 -9.93 17.41
C ALA A 279 -4.85 -9.99 17.80
N GLY A 280 -5.53 -11.13 17.59
CA GLY A 280 -6.91 -11.35 18.00
C GLY A 280 -7.97 -10.58 17.19
N THR A 281 -7.61 -9.91 16.10
CA THR A 281 -8.54 -9.07 15.35
C THR A 281 -9.68 -9.92 14.74
N PRO A 282 -10.97 -9.58 14.93
CA PRO A 282 -12.07 -10.40 14.42
C PRO A 282 -12.14 -10.41 12.90
N MET A 283 -12.38 -11.60 12.33
CA MET A 283 -12.51 -11.79 10.88
C MET A 283 -13.63 -10.95 10.27
N GLU A 284 -14.71 -10.68 10.98
CA GLU A 284 -15.81 -9.82 10.51
C GLU A 284 -15.35 -8.38 10.28
N THR A 285 -14.61 -7.80 11.24
CA THR A 285 -14.03 -6.46 11.15
C THR A 285 -13.07 -6.35 9.96
N MET A 286 -12.24 -7.36 9.75
CA MET A 286 -11.28 -7.38 8.63
C MET A 286 -11.93 -7.67 7.29
N ASN A 287 -12.93 -8.54 7.22
CA ASN A 287 -13.71 -8.78 6.00
C ASN A 287 -14.41 -7.48 5.55
N ALA A 288 -15.00 -6.72 6.48
CA ALA A 288 -15.58 -5.42 6.17
C ALA A 288 -14.54 -4.48 5.53
N MET A 289 -13.36 -4.34 6.15
CA MET A 289 -12.27 -3.52 5.63
C MET A 289 -11.65 -4.05 4.32
N SER A 290 -11.56 -5.37 4.12
CA SER A 290 -10.87 -5.98 2.98
C SER A 290 -11.79 -6.25 1.77
N SER A 291 -13.11 -6.08 1.94
CA SER A 291 -14.17 -6.36 0.95
C SER A 291 -14.14 -5.50 -0.32
N GLY A 292 -14.33 -4.19 -0.20
CA GLY A 292 -14.72 -3.34 -1.35
C GLY A 292 -15.39 -2.04 -0.93
N VAL A 293 -16.29 -2.15 0.05
CA VAL A 293 -17.28 -1.14 0.46
C VAL A 293 -16.64 -0.02 1.30
N ASN A 294 -17.31 1.13 1.41
CA ASN A 294 -16.89 2.35 2.14
C ASN A 294 -16.82 2.20 3.67
N ILE A 295 -16.12 1.18 4.17
CA ILE A 295 -15.84 0.94 5.59
C ILE A 295 -14.34 0.62 5.78
N GLN A 296 -13.47 1.30 5.03
CA GLN A 296 -12.06 1.51 5.37
C GLN A 296 -11.94 2.93 5.96
N PRO A 297 -12.07 3.13 7.29
CA PRO A 297 -12.27 4.46 7.83
C PRO A 297 -10.97 5.26 7.88
N LEU A 298 -11.10 6.58 7.88
CA LEU A 298 -10.01 7.52 7.60
C LEU A 298 -9.29 8.02 8.87
N ALA A 299 -9.57 7.41 10.03
CA ALA A 299 -9.10 7.85 11.35
C ALA A 299 -8.03 6.90 11.94
N PRO A 300 -7.09 7.39 12.76
CA PRO A 300 -6.10 6.58 13.47
C PRO A 300 -6.71 5.55 14.43
N ASP A 301 -7.90 5.84 14.95
CA ASP A 301 -8.49 5.20 16.14
C ASP A 301 -8.90 3.74 15.94
N LEU A 302 -8.85 3.22 14.70
CA LEU A 302 -9.14 1.81 14.40
C LEU A 302 -8.08 0.82 14.84
N ASN A 303 -6.86 1.26 15.14
CA ASN A 303 -5.79 0.37 15.58
C ASN A 303 -6.22 -0.50 16.77
N ASN A 304 -6.97 0.09 17.71
CA ASN A 304 -7.42 -0.56 18.95
C ASN A 304 -8.94 -0.48 19.14
N LEU A 305 -9.74 -0.48 18.05
CA LEU A 305 -11.21 -0.66 18.15
C LEU A 305 -11.59 -2.03 18.73
N VAL A 306 -10.69 -3.00 18.67
CA VAL A 306 -10.81 -4.29 19.35
C VAL A 306 -9.55 -4.50 20.18
N ALA A 307 -9.74 -4.91 21.44
CA ALA A 307 -8.66 -5.20 22.38
C ALA A 307 -7.69 -6.27 21.84
N LEU A 308 -6.48 -6.30 22.38
CA LEU A 308 -5.46 -7.26 21.98
C LEU A 308 -5.81 -8.69 22.41
N GLY A 309 -5.75 -9.61 21.45
CA GLY A 309 -5.85 -11.05 21.69
C GLY A 309 -4.83 -11.82 20.84
N GLY A 310 -5.08 -13.11 20.63
CA GLY A 310 -4.15 -14.01 19.93
C GLY A 310 -2.77 -14.05 20.61
N ILE A 311 -1.74 -14.43 19.84
CA ILE A 311 -0.38 -14.64 20.36
C ILE A 311 0.15 -13.46 21.20
N LEU A 312 -0.06 -12.21 20.76
CA LEU A 312 0.46 -11.04 21.47
C LEU A 312 -0.31 -10.74 22.77
N GLY A 313 -1.63 -10.92 22.78
CA GLY A 313 -2.42 -10.81 24.01
C GLY A 313 -2.07 -11.92 25.01
N GLU A 314 -1.91 -13.14 24.52
CA GLU A 314 -1.52 -14.32 25.33
C GLU A 314 -0.08 -14.27 25.85
N LEU A 315 0.79 -13.44 25.26
CA LEU A 315 2.13 -13.15 25.76
C LEU A 315 2.16 -11.95 26.73
N GLY A 316 1.06 -11.20 26.88
CA GLY A 316 0.96 -10.08 27.82
C GLY A 316 1.42 -8.72 27.29
N TYR A 317 1.55 -8.55 25.96
CA TYR A 317 1.65 -7.21 25.37
C TYR A 317 0.37 -6.41 25.63
N LYS A 318 0.45 -5.08 25.58
CA LYS A 318 -0.69 -4.18 25.80
C LYS A 318 -1.17 -3.58 24.49
N ASP A 319 -2.43 -3.14 24.39
CA ASP A 319 -2.95 -2.38 23.25
C ASP A 319 -2.10 -1.13 22.93
N SER A 320 -1.44 -0.52 23.92
CA SER A 320 -0.49 0.59 23.74
C SER A 320 0.77 0.21 22.95
N ASP A 321 1.14 -1.07 22.97
CA ASP A 321 2.37 -1.59 22.40
C ASP A 321 2.15 -2.06 20.95
N ILE A 322 0.90 -2.08 20.44
CA ILE A 322 0.53 -2.70 19.17
C ILE A 322 0.01 -1.67 18.17
N TYR A 323 0.28 -1.91 16.89
CA TYR A 323 -0.25 -1.15 15.77
C TYR A 323 -0.60 -2.06 14.59
N ARG A 324 -1.79 -1.86 14.00
CA ARG A 324 -2.42 -2.73 12.99
C ARG A 324 -2.68 -1.92 11.71
N PHE A 325 -1.91 -2.19 10.64
CA PHE A 325 -1.91 -1.41 9.38
C PHE A 325 -3.17 -1.61 8.50
#